data_AF-A0A0F9P9L7-F1
#
_entry.id   AF-A0A0F9P9L7-F1
#
_cell.length_a   1.000
_cell.length_b   1.000
_cell.length_c   1.000
_cell.angle_alpha   90.00
_cell.angle_beta   90.00
_cell.angle_gamma   90.00
#
_symmetry.space_group_name_H-M   'P 1'
#
loop_
_entity.id
_entity.type
_entity.pdbx_description
1 polymer ?
#
loop_
_entity_poly.entity_id
_entity_poly.type
_entity_poly.pdbx_seq_one_letter_code
_entity_poly.pdbx_strand_id
1 'polypeptide(L)'
;MGVKKLFGKLWRFFKKVAVGMFGKSALNKLIAAARAMLKTKLGKVAWAVVRELEAGNLTNSQKKGAAFKRIKQAAKDGGIEVKDSLLNLLIEMAVARLKGVVPKT
;
A
#
# COMPACT_ATOMS: atom_id res chain seq x y z
N MET A 1 18.44 -11.67 4.72
CA MET A 1 17.04 -12.15 4.90
C MET A 1 16.14 -11.58 3.79
N GLY A 2 15.58 -12.42 2.91
CA GLY A 2 14.89 -11.97 1.70
C GLY A 2 13.50 -11.34 1.93
N VAL A 3 13.22 -10.27 1.22
CA VAL A 3 12.03 -9.39 1.39
C VAL A 3 10.70 -10.09 1.14
N LYS A 4 10.69 -11.13 0.29
CA LYS A 4 9.54 -12.05 0.16
C LYS A 4 9.07 -12.59 1.53
N LYS A 5 9.99 -12.82 2.48
CA LYS A 5 9.66 -13.34 3.81
C LYS A 5 9.10 -12.28 4.77
N LEU A 6 9.58 -11.04 4.75
CA LEU A 6 9.16 -10.00 5.71
C LEU A 6 7.80 -9.37 5.35
N PHE A 7 7.61 -8.97 4.09
CA PHE A 7 6.32 -8.44 3.62
C PHE A 7 5.28 -9.53 3.42
N GLY A 8 5.73 -10.74 3.06
CA GLY A 8 4.89 -11.92 3.13
C GLY A 8 4.46 -12.22 4.56
N LYS A 9 5.28 -11.98 5.59
CA LYS A 9 4.90 -12.18 7.00
C LYS A 9 3.88 -11.13 7.47
N LEU A 10 4.11 -9.85 7.19
CA LEU A 10 3.18 -8.77 7.54
C LEU A 10 1.83 -8.92 6.83
N TRP A 11 1.83 -9.23 5.53
CA TRP A 11 0.58 -9.52 4.81
C TRP A 11 -0.08 -10.82 5.27
N ARG A 12 0.68 -11.89 5.56
CA ARG A 12 0.11 -13.12 6.13
C ARG A 12 -0.47 -12.87 7.51
N PHE A 13 0.16 -12.02 8.32
CA PHE A 13 -0.34 -11.62 9.62
C PHE A 13 -1.62 -10.79 9.45
N PHE A 14 -1.61 -9.75 8.62
CA PHE A 14 -2.78 -8.93 8.36
C PHE A 14 -3.94 -9.71 7.73
N LYS A 15 -3.66 -10.62 6.79
CA LYS A 15 -4.67 -11.50 6.20
C LYS A 15 -5.19 -12.51 7.23
N LYS A 16 -4.35 -13.09 8.09
CA LYS A 16 -4.79 -13.99 9.17
C LYS A 16 -5.61 -13.26 10.23
N VAL A 17 -5.21 -12.05 10.62
CA VAL A 17 -5.95 -11.19 11.55
C VAL A 17 -7.26 -10.74 10.92
N ALA A 18 -7.24 -10.25 9.67
CA ALA A 18 -8.44 -9.79 8.98
C ALA A 18 -9.45 -10.92 8.70
N VAL A 19 -8.97 -12.10 8.25
CA VAL A 19 -9.83 -13.26 8.00
C VAL A 19 -10.29 -13.90 9.32
N GLY A 20 -9.43 -13.95 10.33
CA GLY A 20 -9.73 -14.54 11.64
C GLY A 20 -10.67 -13.68 12.50
N MET A 21 -10.56 -12.35 12.43
CA MET A 21 -11.43 -11.44 13.20
C MET A 21 -12.70 -11.01 12.45
N PHE A 22 -12.67 -10.94 11.11
CA PHE A 22 -13.75 -10.28 10.36
C PHE A 22 -14.34 -11.10 9.18
N GLY A 23 -13.80 -12.29 8.90
CA GLY A 23 -14.31 -13.18 7.84
C GLY A 23 -14.08 -12.70 6.39
N LYS A 24 -14.46 -13.53 5.42
CA LYS A 24 -14.26 -13.26 3.97
C LYS A 24 -14.97 -11.97 3.50
N SER A 25 -16.11 -11.63 4.10
CA SER A 25 -16.89 -10.44 3.75
C SER A 25 -16.18 -9.13 4.11
N ALA A 26 -15.47 -9.07 5.22
CA ALA A 26 -14.70 -7.89 5.59
C ALA A 26 -13.44 -7.72 4.74
N LEU A 27 -12.81 -8.83 4.31
CA LEU A 27 -11.73 -8.76 3.33
C LEU A 27 -12.20 -8.14 2.02
N ASN A 28 -13.39 -8.51 1.54
CA ASN A 28 -13.99 -7.91 0.34
C ASN A 28 -14.28 -6.41 0.52
N LYS A 29 -14.78 -6.00 1.69
CA LYS A 29 -14.98 -4.58 2.03
C LYS A 29 -13.64 -3.82 2.10
N LEU A 30 -12.60 -4.44 2.67
CA LEU A 30 -11.26 -3.87 2.72
C LEU A 30 -10.67 -3.70 1.31
N ILE A 31 -10.87 -4.67 0.42
CA ILE A 31 -10.46 -4.58 -0.99
C ILE A 31 -11.24 -3.47 -1.71
N ALA A 32 -12.55 -3.34 -1.45
CA ALA A 32 -13.36 -2.25 -2.01
C ALA A 32 -12.88 -0.87 -1.51
N ALA A 33 -12.59 -0.74 -0.21
CA ALA A 33 -12.04 0.46 0.40
C ALA A 33 -10.64 0.79 -0.16
N ALA A 34 -9.79 -0.21 -0.32
CA ALA A 34 -8.48 -0.08 -0.95
C ALA A 34 -8.59 0.45 -2.38
N ARG A 35 -9.54 -0.08 -3.17
CA ARG A 35 -9.81 0.41 -4.52
C ARG A 35 -10.29 1.86 -4.51
N ALA A 36 -11.22 2.21 -3.63
CA ALA A 36 -11.71 3.58 -3.49
C ALA A 36 -10.58 4.55 -3.12
N MET A 37 -9.75 4.19 -2.14
CA MET A 37 -8.58 4.97 -1.73
C MET A 37 -7.59 5.16 -2.87
N LEU A 38 -7.26 4.11 -3.63
CA LEU A 38 -6.33 4.18 -4.76
C LEU A 38 -6.89 4.98 -5.97
N LYS A 39 -8.20 5.26 -6.01
CA LYS A 39 -8.82 6.15 -7.02
C LYS A 39 -8.70 7.63 -6.68
N THR A 40 -8.44 7.98 -5.41
CA THR A 40 -8.22 9.38 -5.01
C THR A 40 -6.96 9.96 -5.66
N LYS A 41 -6.83 11.30 -5.70
CA LYS A 41 -5.63 11.97 -6.25
C LYS A 41 -4.35 11.46 -5.57
N LEU A 42 -4.34 11.41 -4.23
CA LEU A 42 -3.20 10.90 -3.47
C LEU A 42 -3.00 9.39 -3.63
N GLY A 43 -4.08 8.61 -3.74
CA GLY A 43 -4.00 7.18 -4.00
C GLY A 43 -3.40 6.83 -5.36
N LYS A 44 -3.71 7.61 -6.40
CA LYS A 44 -3.08 7.49 -7.73
C LYS A 44 -1.57 7.78 -7.65
N VAL A 45 -1.18 8.81 -6.91
CA VAL A 45 0.25 9.12 -6.65
C VAL A 45 0.93 7.96 -5.92
N ALA A 46 0.31 7.45 -4.86
CA ALA A 46 0.85 6.31 -4.11
C ALA A 46 1.04 5.08 -5.00
N TRP A 47 0.07 4.79 -5.88
CA TRP A 47 0.18 3.72 -6.86
C TRP A 47 1.33 3.94 -7.85
N ALA A 48 1.45 5.14 -8.42
CA ALA A 48 2.51 5.47 -9.37
C ALA A 48 3.90 5.34 -8.74
N VAL A 49 4.10 5.94 -7.57
CA VAL A 49 5.36 5.91 -6.81
C VAL A 49 5.76 4.46 -6.47
N VAL A 50 4.82 3.66 -5.97
CA VAL A 50 5.11 2.26 -5.63
C VAL A 50 5.45 1.44 -6.87
N ARG A 51 4.78 1.68 -8.01
CA ARG A 51 5.09 1.01 -9.27
C ARG A 51 6.47 1.38 -9.81
N GLU A 52 6.84 2.65 -9.76
CA GLU A 52 8.17 3.13 -10.16
C GLU A 52 9.28 2.55 -9.30
N LEU A 53 9.11 2.60 -7.98
CA LEU A 53 10.09 2.05 -7.05
C LEU A 53 10.21 0.53 -7.18
N GLU A 54 9.13 -0.15 -7.57
CA GLU A 54 9.20 -1.59 -7.83
C GLU A 54 10.10 -1.92 -9.00
N ALA A 55 10.09 -1.12 -10.08
CA ALA A 55 10.95 -1.27 -11.25
C ALA A 55 12.43 -0.89 -10.99
N GLY A 56 12.74 -0.25 -9.87
CA GLY A 56 14.11 0.17 -9.53
C GLY A 56 14.95 -0.85 -8.77
N ASN A 57 16.25 -0.58 -8.67
CA ASN A 57 17.26 -1.43 -8.01
C ASN A 57 17.39 -1.23 -6.49
N LEU A 58 16.48 -0.46 -5.89
CA LEU A 58 16.51 -0.23 -4.44
C LEU A 58 16.20 -1.51 -3.67
N THR A 59 16.84 -1.69 -2.52
CA THR A 59 16.40 -2.70 -1.56
C THR A 59 15.01 -2.33 -1.05
N ASN A 60 14.25 -3.31 -0.58
CA ASN A 60 12.86 -3.03 -0.22
C ASN A 60 12.67 -2.16 1.03
N SER A 61 13.65 -2.14 1.93
CA SER A 61 13.67 -1.17 3.03
C SER A 61 13.78 0.25 2.48
N GLN A 62 14.68 0.45 1.51
CA GLN A 62 14.83 1.72 0.81
C GLN A 62 13.60 2.08 -0.02
N LYS A 63 12.95 1.12 -0.71
CA LYS A 63 11.69 1.35 -1.44
C LYS A 63 10.58 1.85 -0.50
N LYS A 64 10.43 1.27 0.69
CA LYS A 64 9.40 1.71 1.66
C LYS A 64 9.67 3.15 2.12
N GLY A 65 10.90 3.46 2.52
CA GLY A 65 11.28 4.81 2.95
C GLY A 65 11.12 5.84 1.83
N ALA A 66 11.54 5.48 0.61
CA ALA A 66 11.40 6.33 -0.57
C ALA A 66 9.93 6.55 -0.94
N ALA A 67 9.10 5.52 -0.90
CA ALA A 67 7.66 5.64 -1.17
C ALA A 67 6.99 6.58 -0.18
N PHE A 68 7.25 6.38 1.12
CA PHE A 68 6.72 7.23 2.17
C PHE A 68 7.12 8.69 1.99
N LYS A 69 8.42 8.96 1.77
CA LYS A 69 8.92 10.33 1.55
C LYS A 69 8.27 10.99 0.33
N ARG A 70 8.20 10.28 -0.81
CA ARG A 70 7.64 10.81 -2.06
C ARG A 70 6.14 11.09 -1.94
N ILE A 71 5.37 10.18 -1.35
CA ILE A 71 3.92 10.36 -1.19
C ILE A 71 3.63 11.47 -0.17
N LYS A 72 4.40 11.55 0.93
CA LYS A 72 4.27 12.63 1.91
C LYS A 72 4.56 14.00 1.28
N GLN A 73 5.60 14.08 0.45
CA GLN A 73 5.92 15.32 -0.28
C GLN A 73 4.79 15.69 -1.24
N ALA A 74 4.31 14.75 -2.06
CA ALA A 74 3.21 15.00 -2.99
C ALA A 74 1.89 15.39 -2.28
N ALA A 75 1.63 14.87 -1.08
CA ALA A 75 0.51 15.30 -0.25
C ALA A 75 0.67 16.77 0.18
N LYS A 76 1.87 17.15 0.66
CA LYS A 76 2.19 18.54 1.03
C LYS A 76 2.07 19.49 -0.15
N ASP A 77 2.66 19.15 -1.30
CA ASP A 77 2.62 19.96 -2.51
C ASP A 77 1.18 20.14 -3.04
N GLY A 78 0.32 19.17 -2.77
CA GLY A 78 -1.11 19.23 -3.07
C GLY A 78 -1.97 19.95 -2.02
N GLY A 79 -1.37 20.50 -0.96
CA GLY A 79 -2.09 21.12 0.15
C GLY A 79 -2.92 20.13 0.99
N ILE A 80 -2.58 18.84 0.94
CA ILE A 80 -3.33 17.78 1.64
C ILE A 80 -2.59 17.42 2.92
N GLU A 81 -3.19 17.72 4.07
CA GLU A 81 -2.69 17.24 5.34
C GLU A 81 -3.09 15.77 5.54
N VAL A 82 -2.09 14.90 5.71
CA VAL A 82 -2.30 13.46 5.81
C VAL A 82 -1.48 12.88 6.95
N LYS A 83 -2.15 12.09 7.79
CA LYS A 83 -1.50 11.34 8.87
C LYS A 83 -0.57 10.26 8.31
N ASP A 84 0.56 10.07 8.96
CA ASP A 84 1.57 9.06 8.56
C ASP A 84 1.01 7.63 8.51
N SER A 85 0.02 7.31 9.36
CA SER A 85 -0.70 6.03 9.31
C SER A 85 -1.46 5.83 8.00
N LEU A 86 -2.09 6.88 7.46
CA LEU A 86 -2.80 6.83 6.19
C LEU A 86 -1.83 6.70 5.00
N LEU A 87 -0.66 7.35 5.07
CA LEU A 87 0.40 7.18 4.06
C LEU A 87 0.90 5.73 4.01
N ASN A 88 1.16 5.13 5.17
CA ASN A 88 1.54 3.72 5.25
C ASN A 88 0.46 2.80 4.69
N LEU A 89 -0.81 3.05 5.02
CA LEU A 89 -1.93 2.29 4.49
C LEU A 89 -2.00 2.38 2.95
N LEU A 90 -1.86 3.58 2.38
CA LEU A 90 -1.86 3.77 0.92
C LEU A 90 -0.73 2.99 0.23
N ILE A 91 0.47 2.99 0.82
CA ILE A 91 1.61 2.19 0.33
C ILE A 91 1.26 0.70 0.37
N GLU A 92 0.71 0.21 1.48
CA GLU A 92 0.32 -1.18 1.63
C GLU A 92 -0.74 -1.59 0.62
N MET A 93 -1.73 -0.73 0.36
CA MET A 93 -2.77 -0.99 -0.65
C MET A 93 -2.20 -1.00 -2.07
N ALA A 94 -1.28 -0.09 -2.39
CA ALA A 94 -0.59 -0.07 -3.67
C ALA A 94 0.26 -1.35 -3.87
N VAL A 95 1.00 -1.79 -2.84
CA VAL A 95 1.75 -3.05 -2.90
C VAL A 95 0.82 -4.26 -3.02
N ALA A 96 -0.33 -4.25 -2.33
CA ALA A 96 -1.33 -5.31 -2.45
C ALA A 96 -1.91 -5.38 -3.87
N ARG A 97 -2.09 -4.24 -4.54
CA ARG A 97 -2.47 -4.17 -5.97
C ARG A 97 -1.38 -4.72 -6.89
N LEU A 98 -0.10 -4.40 -6.65
CA LEU A 98 1.02 -4.98 -7.40
C LEU A 98 1.02 -6.51 -7.33
N LYS A 99 0.74 -7.07 -6.15
CA LYS A 99 0.72 -8.51 -5.89
C LYS A 99 -0.54 -9.23 -6.35
N GLY A 100 -1.47 -8.54 -7.01
CA GLY A 100 -2.73 -9.12 -7.50
C GLY A 100 -3.75 -9.47 -6.41
N VAL A 101 -3.55 -9.00 -5.18
CA VAL A 101 -4.52 -9.17 -4.09
C VAL A 101 -5.69 -8.22 -4.26
N VAL A 102 -5.39 -6.96 -4.60
CA VAL A 102 -6.39 -6.00 -5.03
C VAL A 102 -6.44 -6.09 -6.54
N PRO A 103 -7.57 -6.50 -7.15
CA PRO A 103 -7.60 -6.74 -8.59
C PRO A 103 -7.31 -5.46 -9.38
N LYS A 104 -6.57 -5.62 -10.49
CA LYS A 104 -6.35 -4.57 -11.48
C LYS A 104 -7.70 -4.34 -12.18
N THR A 105 -8.38 -3.24 -11.87
CA THR A 105 -9.38 -2.66 -12.78
C THR A 105 -8.65 -1.99 -13.91
#